data_AF-A0A5P9P142-F1
#
_entry.id   AF-A0A5P9P142-F1
#
_cell.length_a   1.000
_cell.length_b   1.000
_cell.length_c   1.000
_cell.angle_alpha   90.00
_cell.angle_beta   90.00
_cell.angle_gamma   90.00
#
_symmetry.space_group_name_H-M   'P 1'
#
loop_
_entity.id
_entity.type
_entity.pdbx_description
1 polymer ?
#
loop_
_entity_poly.entity_id
_entity_poly.type
_entity_poly.pdbx_seq_one_letter_code
_entity_poly.pdbx_strand_id
1 'polypeptide(L)'
;MSVQTETETVSRSARRVASVVLGSFSVILLLSATAYAVTANVVNWVTVDFLAYPPHAVAPFVVISGAILTIPVIIPTVLVSVKVLQ
;
A
#
# COMPACT_ATOMS: atom_id res chain seq x y z
N MET A 1 -33.08 20.56 -20.42
CA MET A 1 -31.75 21.19 -20.19
C MET A 1 -31.16 20.87 -18.81
N SER A 2 -31.90 20.28 -17.86
CA SER A 2 -31.39 19.94 -16.51
C SER A 2 -30.52 18.67 -16.43
N VAL A 3 -30.74 17.70 -17.32
CA VAL A 3 -30.03 16.39 -17.28
C VAL A 3 -28.53 16.53 -17.60
N GLN A 4 -28.13 17.47 -18.47
CA GLN A 4 -26.72 17.68 -18.80
C GLN A 4 -25.91 18.23 -17.61
N THR A 5 -26.50 19.12 -16.82
CA THR A 5 -25.87 19.70 -15.62
C THR A 5 -25.64 18.69 -14.49
N GLU A 6 -26.54 17.71 -14.32
CA GLU A 6 -26.34 16.62 -13.36
C GLU A 6 -25.22 15.67 -13.79
N THR A 7 -25.07 15.43 -15.09
CA THR A 7 -24.06 14.51 -15.63
C THR A 7 -22.63 15.07 -15.47
N GLU A 8 -22.44 16.38 -15.69
CA GLU A 8 -21.15 17.04 -15.53
C GLU A 8 -20.70 17.15 -14.06
N THR A 9 -21.64 17.38 -13.14
CA THR A 9 -21.36 17.49 -11.71
C THR A 9 -20.97 16.14 -11.09
N VAL A 10 -21.65 15.06 -11.48
CA VAL A 10 -21.28 13.68 -11.09
C VAL A 10 -19.89 13.30 -11.62
N SER A 11 -19.59 13.62 -12.89
CA SER A 11 -18.29 13.31 -13.51
C SER A 11 -17.13 14.05 -12.84
N ARG A 12 -17.31 15.33 -12.49
CA ARG A 12 -16.29 16.11 -11.74
C ARG A 12 -16.07 15.58 -10.32
N SER A 13 -17.13 15.13 -9.65
CA SER A 13 -17.06 14.52 -8.32
C SER A 13 -16.29 13.19 -8.35
N ALA A 14 -16.64 12.30 -9.29
CA ALA A 14 -15.97 11.02 -9.48
C ALA A 14 -14.46 11.18 -9.78
N ARG A 15 -14.09 12.16 -10.61
CA ARG A 15 -12.68 12.45 -10.93
C ARG A 15 -11.87 12.90 -9.71
N ARG A 16 -12.47 13.71 -8.83
CA ARG A 16 -11.83 14.19 -7.59
C ARG A 16 -11.68 13.06 -6.56
N VAL A 17 -12.67 12.19 -6.44
CA VAL A 17 -12.56 11.00 -5.58
C VAL A 17 -11.47 10.06 -6.09
N ALA A 18 -11.46 9.76 -7.39
CA ALA A 18 -10.43 8.93 -8.01
C ALA A 18 -9.01 9.50 -7.79
N SER A 19 -8.82 10.81 -7.92
CA SER A 19 -7.51 11.43 -7.69
C SER A 19 -7.04 11.31 -6.24
N VAL A 20 -7.96 11.48 -5.28
CA VAL A 20 -7.63 11.36 -3.84
C VAL A 20 -7.29 9.92 -3.48
N VAL A 21 -8.07 8.94 -3.99
CA VAL A 21 -7.80 7.51 -3.77
C VAL A 21 -6.45 7.13 -4.35
N LEU A 22 -6.18 7.49 -5.61
CA LEU A 22 -4.93 7.16 -6.29
C LEU A 22 -3.71 7.80 -5.60
N GLY A 23 -3.85 9.06 -5.17
CA GLY A 23 -2.81 9.77 -4.42
C GLY A 23 -2.53 9.10 -3.07
N SER A 24 -3.57 8.80 -2.30
CA SER A 24 -3.45 8.13 -1.00
C SER A 24 -2.81 6.75 -1.13
N PHE A 25 -3.22 5.98 -2.14
CA PHE A 25 -2.68 4.65 -2.40
C PHE A 25 -1.19 4.70 -2.77
N SER A 26 -0.80 5.68 -3.59
CA SER A 26 0.61 5.88 -3.96
C SER A 26 1.48 6.19 -2.75
N VAL A 27 0.99 7.06 -1.85
CA VAL A 27 1.70 7.38 -0.60
C VAL A 27 1.84 6.14 0.28
N ILE A 28 0.77 5.35 0.44
CA ILE A 28 0.79 4.12 1.24
C ILE A 28 1.81 3.12 0.67
N LEU A 29 1.80 2.90 -0.65
CA LEU A 29 2.76 2.00 -1.29
C LEU A 29 4.20 2.45 -1.08
N LEU A 30 4.47 3.75 -1.21
CA LEU A 30 5.81 4.31 -1.03
C LEU A 30 6.27 4.19 0.43
N LEU A 31 5.38 4.44 1.38
CA LEU A 31 5.66 4.25 2.80
C LEU A 31 5.91 2.77 3.13
N SER A 32 5.09 1.86 2.62
CA SER A 32 5.24 0.41 2.81
C SER A 32 6.55 -0.10 2.19
N ALA A 33 6.90 0.34 0.98
CA ALA A 33 8.16 -0.05 0.34
C ALA A 33 9.37 0.45 1.14
N THR A 34 9.31 1.69 1.64
CA THR A 34 10.36 2.26 2.47
C THR A 34 10.50 1.50 3.79
N ALA A 35 9.38 1.24 4.47
CA ALA A 35 9.35 0.48 5.72
C ALA A 35 9.89 -0.94 5.53
N TYR A 36 9.54 -1.61 4.43
CA TYR A 36 10.06 -2.92 4.08
C TYR A 36 11.57 -2.88 3.87
N ALA A 37 12.08 -1.94 3.08
CA ALA A 37 13.50 -1.82 2.79
C ALA A 37 14.32 -1.58 4.07
N VAL A 38 13.86 -0.67 4.95
CA VAL A 38 14.50 -0.41 6.24
C VAL A 38 14.49 -1.66 7.11
N THR A 39 13.34 -2.34 7.22
CA THR A 39 13.21 -3.56 8.03
C THR A 39 14.12 -4.67 7.51
N ALA A 40 14.13 -4.92 6.20
CA ALA A 40 14.97 -5.95 5.60
C ALA A 40 16.47 -5.65 5.79
N ASN A 41 16.86 -4.38 5.68
CA ASN A 41 18.24 -3.96 5.92
C ASN A 41 18.64 -4.19 7.39
N VAL A 42 17.81 -3.75 8.34
CA VAL A 42 18.05 -3.95 9.78
C VAL A 42 18.11 -5.44 10.13
N VAL A 43 17.18 -6.24 9.60
CA VAL A 43 17.16 -7.69 9.81
C VAL A 43 18.43 -8.33 9.25
N ASN A 44 18.85 -7.97 8.03
CA ASN A 44 20.09 -8.50 7.45
C ASN A 44 21.31 -8.13 8.30
N TRP A 45 21.40 -6.87 8.73
CA TRP A 45 22.51 -6.40 9.57
C TRP A 45 22.56 -7.15 10.91
N VAL A 46 21.43 -7.26 11.62
CA VAL A 46 21.39 -7.96 12.92
C VAL A 46 21.67 -9.46 12.75
N THR A 47 21.08 -10.10 11.74
CA THR A 47 21.17 -11.56 11.61
C THR A 47 22.49 -12.01 11.01
N VAL A 48 22.97 -11.36 9.94
CA VAL A 48 24.18 -11.78 9.21
C VAL A 48 25.42 -11.18 9.86
N ASP A 49 25.44 -9.87 10.08
CA ASP A 49 26.66 -9.18 10.51
C ASP A 49 26.89 -9.30 12.02
N PHE A 50 25.82 -9.29 12.83
CA PHE A 50 25.93 -9.35 14.30
C PHE A 50 25.81 -10.78 14.86
N LEU A 51 24.86 -11.58 14.37
CA LEU A 51 24.60 -12.94 14.85
C LEU A 51 25.26 -14.04 14.00
N ALA A 52 25.92 -13.70 12.90
CA ALA A 52 26.58 -14.64 11.99
C ALA A 52 25.66 -15.75 11.45
N TYR A 53 24.36 -15.47 11.32
CA TYR A 53 23.43 -16.39 10.68
C TYR A 53 23.74 -16.51 9.20
N PRO A 54 23.63 -17.72 8.62
CA PRO A 54 23.81 -17.87 7.20
C PRO A 54 22.68 -17.12 6.45
N PRO A 55 22.97 -16.46 5.31
CA PRO A 55 22.01 -15.57 4.64
C PRO A 55 20.67 -16.23 4.27
N HIS A 56 20.68 -17.53 3.99
CA HIS A 56 19.47 -18.29 3.68
C HIS A 56 18.51 -18.45 4.88
N ALA A 57 19.02 -18.34 6.11
CA ALA A 57 18.20 -18.40 7.33
C ALA A 57 17.45 -17.09 7.60
N VAL A 58 17.76 -16.01 6.88
CA VAL A 58 17.16 -14.67 7.04
C VAL A 58 15.86 -14.52 6.23
N ALA A 59 15.69 -15.35 5.19
CA ALA A 59 14.56 -15.29 4.27
C ALA A 59 13.17 -15.29 4.96
N PRO A 60 12.90 -16.12 6.00
CA PRO A 60 11.58 -16.14 6.64
C PRO A 60 11.19 -14.80 7.28
N PHE A 61 12.13 -14.09 7.91
CA PHE A 61 11.85 -12.80 8.56
C PHE A 61 11.45 -11.74 7.54
N VAL A 62 12.20 -11.68 6.45
CA VAL A 62 11.93 -10.75 5.34
C VAL A 62 10.57 -11.04 4.70
N VAL A 63 10.24 -12.32 4.49
CA VAL A 63 8.93 -12.73 3.94
C VAL A 63 7.78 -12.34 4.87
N ILE A 64 7.89 -12.59 6.18
CA ILE A 64 6.84 -12.24 7.15
C ILE A 64 6.65 -10.72 7.22
N SER A 65 7.74 -9.94 7.25
CA SER A 65 7.67 -8.47 7.22
C SER A 65 6.98 -7.97 5.96
N GLY A 66 7.29 -8.54 4.79
CA GLY A 66 6.62 -8.23 3.53
C GLY A 66 5.12 -8.54 3.58
N ALA A 67 4.74 -9.70 4.13
CA ALA A 67 3.34 -10.10 4.27
C ALA A 67 2.54 -9.14 5.16
N ILE A 68 3.09 -8.71 6.31
CA ILE A 68 2.42 -7.77 7.22
C ILE A 68 2.16 -6.42 6.54
N LEU A 69 3.08 -5.95 5.70
CA LEU A 69 2.96 -4.68 4.99
C LEU A 69 1.89 -4.69 3.88
N THR A 70 1.29 -5.83 3.57
CA THR A 70 0.13 -5.91 2.66
C THR A 70 -1.16 -5.40 3.30
N ILE A 71 -1.29 -5.47 4.63
CA ILE A 71 -2.49 -5.03 5.38
C ILE A 71 -2.88 -3.57 5.07
N PRO A 72 -1.96 -2.57 5.18
CA PRO A 72 -2.30 -1.18 4.86
C PRO A 72 -2.67 -0.95 3.39
N VAL A 73 -2.32 -1.86 2.48
CA VAL A 73 -2.70 -1.82 1.06
C VAL A 73 -4.08 -2.44 0.85
N ILE A 74 -4.38 -3.53 1.54
CA ILE A 74 -5.65 -4.26 1.42
C ILE A 74 -6.81 -3.42 1.94
N ILE A 75 -6.67 -2.74 3.08
CA ILE A 75 -7.75 -1.94 3.70
C ILE A 75 -8.36 -0.90 2.73
N PRO A 76 -7.59 0.04 2.14
CA PRO A 76 -8.14 1.00 1.20
C PRO A 76 -8.65 0.34 -0.08
N THR A 77 -8.02 -0.75 -0.53
CA THR A 77 -8.49 -1.50 -1.71
C THR A 77 -9.90 -2.07 -1.48
N VAL A 78 -10.14 -2.66 -0.31
CA VAL A 78 -11.45 -3.21 0.08
C VAL A 78 -12.47 -2.07 0.24
N LEU A 79 -12.12 -0.99 0.95
CA LEU A 79 -13.01 0.15 1.16
C LEU A 79 -13.43 0.81 -0.17
N VAL A 80 -12.49 0.98 -1.10
CA VAL A 80 -12.78 1.51 -2.45
C VAL A 80 -13.65 0.54 -3.24
N SER A 81 -13.33 -0.76 -3.22
CA SER A 81 -14.11 -1.78 -3.93
C SER A 81 -15.58 -1.80 -3.47
N VAL A 82 -15.83 -1.73 -2.16
CA VAL A 82 -17.19 -1.68 -1.61
C VAL A 82 -17.92 -0.40 -2.02
N LYS A 83 -17.24 0.75 -1.97
CA LYS A 83 -17.80 2.04 -2.41
C LYS A 83 -18.10 2.13 -3.91
N VAL A 84 -17.44 1.32 -4.74
CA VAL A 84 -17.66 1.26 -6.19
C VAL A 84 -18.77 0.25 -6.54
N LEU A 85 -18.98 -0.77 -5.71
CA LEU A 85 -20.05 -1.77 -5.91
C LEU A 85 -21.42 -1.33 -5.37
N GLN A 86 -21.47 -0.35 -4.45
CA GLN A 86 -22.71 0.23 -3.90
C GLN A 86 -23.16 1.44 -4.71
#